data_AF-A0A645CU47-F1
#
_entry.id   AF-A0A645CU47-F1
#
_cell.length_a   1.000
_cell.length_b   1.000
_cell.length_c   1.000
_cell.angle_alpha   90.00
_cell.angle_beta   90.00
_cell.angle_gamma   90.00
#
_symmetry.space_group_name_H-M   'P 1'
#
loop_
_entity.id
_entity.type
_entity.pdbx_description
1 polymer ?
#
loop_
_entity_poly.entity_id
_entity_poly.type
_entity_poly.pdbx_seq_one_letter_code
_entity_poly.pdbx_strand_id
1 'polypeptide(L)' 'MKSRIIDNLSFAGEIIDVDAYTGGYNVQIALSTGYIAGSKLGD' A
#
# COMPACT_ATOMS: atom_id res chain seq x y z
N MET A 1 -3.40 -4.23 2.85
CA MET A 1 -2.23 -4.65 2.06
C MET A 1 -1.35 -5.57 2.91
N LYS A 2 -1.92 -6.68 3.39
CA LYS A 2 -1.32 -7.55 4.42
C LYS A 2 -0.28 -8.49 3.80
N SER A 3 0.82 -8.72 4.49
CA SER A 3 1.83 -9.71 4.13
C SER A 3 1.23 -11.11 4.17
N ARG A 4 1.67 -11.98 3.25
CA ARG A 4 1.26 -13.39 3.21
C ARG A 4 2.16 -14.32 4.01
N ILE A 5 3.28 -13.80 4.53
CA ILE A 5 4.34 -14.57 5.19
C ILE A 5 4.45 -14.20 6.66
N ILE A 6 4.32 -12.90 6.97
CA ILE A 6 4.48 -12.37 8.33
C ILE A 6 3.15 -11.78 8.77
N ASP A 7 2.58 -12.34 9.84
CA ASP A 7 1.36 -11.80 10.44
C ASP A 7 1.59 -10.39 10.98
N ASN A 8 0.53 -9.57 10.96
CA ASN A 8 0.55 -8.18 11.42
C ASN A 8 1.54 -7.25 10.68
N LEU A 9 2.05 -7.66 9.52
CA LEU A 9 2.84 -6.81 8.63
C LEU A 9 2.01 -6.37 7.43
N SER A 10 2.02 -5.07 7.12
CA SER A 10 1.42 -4.50 5.91
C SER A 10 2.37 -3.52 5.24
N PHE A 11 2.23 -3.37 3.93
CA PHE A 11 3.02 -2.42 3.12
C PHE A 11 2.11 -1.44 2.40
N ALA A 12 2.59 -0.23 2.14
CA ALA A 12 1.88 0.81 1.40
C ALA A 12 2.87 1.76 0.74
N GLY A 13 2.44 2.42 -0.33
CA GLY A 13 3.27 3.38 -1.08
C GLY A 13 4.37 2.74 -1.90
N GLU A 14 5.38 3.55 -2.22
CA GLU A 14 6.45 3.27 -3.20
C GLU A 14 7.44 2.18 -2.75
N ILE A 15 7.33 1.68 -1.52
CA ILE A 15 8.10 0.50 -1.08
C ILE A 15 7.62 -0.80 -1.74
N ILE A 16 6.39 -0.79 -2.28
CA ILE A 16 5.82 -1.91 -3.03
C ILE A 16 6.31 -1.79 -4.48
N ASP A 17 6.60 -2.92 -5.12
CA ASP A 17 6.98 -3.01 -6.54
C ASP A 17 5.81 -2.69 -7.48
N VAL A 18 5.35 -1.43 -7.44
CA VAL A 18 4.32 -0.83 -8.27
C VAL A 18 4.74 0.61 -8.53
N ASP A 19 4.88 0.95 -9.80
CA ASP A 19 5.11 2.31 -10.25
C ASP A 19 4.06 2.73 -11.30
N ALA A 20 4.02 4.03 -11.56
CA ALA A 20 3.24 4.61 -12.62
C ALA A 20 3.94 5.83 -13.23
N TYR A 21 3.49 6.24 -14.41
CA TYR A 21 3.96 7.47 -15.04
C TYR A 21 3.73 8.71 -14.17
N THR A 22 4.43 9.80 -14.51
CA THR A 22 4.17 11.12 -13.93
C THR A 22 2.72 11.58 -14.19
N GLY A 23 2.23 12.53 -13.40
CA GLY A 23 0.82 12.97 -13.46
C GLY A 23 0.02 12.66 -12.19
N GLY A 24 0.70 12.32 -11.10
CA GLY A 24 0.08 12.10 -9.78
C GLY A 24 -0.33 10.65 -9.50
N TYR A 25 -0.09 9.71 -10.41
CA TYR A 25 -0.48 8.31 -10.22
C TYR A 25 0.24 7.64 -9.04
N ASN A 26 1.54 7.89 -8.84
CA ASN A 26 2.24 7.37 -7.66
C ASN A 26 1.71 7.94 -6.34
N VAL A 27 1.25 9.21 -6.34
CA VAL A 27 0.58 9.79 -5.17
C VAL A 27 -0.76 9.10 -4.92
N GLN A 28 -1.54 8.86 -5.98
CA GLN A 28 -2.80 8.10 -5.87
C GLN A 28 -2.57 6.67 -5.37
N ILE A 29 -1.53 5.98 -5.85
CA ILE A 29 -1.12 4.64 -5.39
C ILE A 29 -0.76 4.69 -3.90
N ALA A 30 0.05 5.66 -3.47
CA ALA A 30 0.43 5.80 -2.07
C ALA A 30 -0.77 6.03 -1.14
N LEU A 31 -1.68 6.94 -1.52
CA LEU A 31 -2.90 7.21 -0.75
C LEU A 31 -3.84 6.01 -0.69
N SER A 32 -4.08 5.36 -1.84
CA SER A 32 -5.01 4.23 -1.95
C SER A 32 -4.49 3.00 -1.19
N THR A 33 -3.21 2.66 -1.37
CA THR A 33 -2.59 1.53 -0.66
C THR A 33 -2.46 1.80 0.84
N GLY A 34 -2.16 3.05 1.24
CA GLY A 34 -2.14 3.48 2.63
C GLY A 34 -3.50 3.32 3.31
N TYR A 35 -4.58 3.74 2.65
CA TYR A 35 -5.94 3.53 3.13
C TYR A 35 -6.26 2.04 3.33
N ILE A 36 -5.92 1.18 2.36
CA ILE A 36 -6.18 -0.27 2.46
C ILE A 36 -5.27 -0.96 3.49
N ALA A 37 -4.05 -0.47 3.71
CA ALA A 37 -3.15 -0.97 4.75
C ALA A 37 -3.67 -0.61 6.16
N GLY A 38 -4.12 0.63 6.36
CA GLY A 38 -4.63 1.11 7.65
C GLY A 38 -6.05 0.64 7.99
N SER A 39 -6.95 0.55 7.00
CA SER A 39 -8.35 0.16 7.22
C SER A 39 -8.56 -1.32 7.56
N LYS A 40 -7.58 -2.17 7.27
CA LYS A 40 -7.60 -3.60 7.59
C LYS A 40 -6.78 -3.95 8.84
N LEU A 41 -6.42 -2.96 9.64
CA LEU A 41 -5.69 -3.16 10.89
C LEU A 41 -6.67 -3.70 11.96
N GLY A 42 -6.80 -5.02 12.07
CA GLY A 42 -7.74 -5.67 12.99
C GLY A 42 -8.44 -6.91 12.44
N ASP A 43 -8.35 -7.15 11.12
CA ASP A 43 -8.71 -8.42 10.46
C ASP A 43 -7.52 -9.41 10.44
#